data_AF-A0A9X6RME9-F1
#
_entry.id   AF-A0A9X6RME9-F1
#
_cell.length_a   1.000
_cell.length_b   1.000
_cell.length_c   1.000
_cell.angle_alpha   90.00
_cell.angle_beta   90.00
_cell.angle_gamma   90.00
#
_symmetry.space_group_name_H-M   'P 1'
#
loop_
_entity.id
_entity.type
_entity.pdbx_description
1 polymer ?
#
loop_
_entity_poly.entity_id
_entity_poly.type
_entity_poly.pdbx_seq_one_letter_code
_entity_poly.pdbx_strand_id
1 'polypeptide(L)'
;MDSFVRSLSVNPNRPCFFLQYGETSILLDCAMDLRPCLRFLPVTQVFTPGLAHIQRWQHGNSYLLTTDDDILENEGQLLINGAPEFELPNFQQIDPADLHYILISNFSQIFALPYLINERNFHGKIFATAPTVQLARDVFQDMSAYLTTYSTSLKVSERLIDRL
;
A
#
# COMPACT_ATOMS: atom_id res chain seq x y z
N MET A 1 -1.57 15.20 32.70
CA MET A 1 -1.28 14.06 31.81
C MET A 1 -1.13 14.65 30.44
N ASP A 2 0.07 14.57 29.88
CA ASP A 2 0.32 15.13 28.56
C ASP A 2 -0.29 14.21 27.51
N SER A 3 -1.00 14.82 26.57
CA SER A 3 -1.54 14.14 25.41
C SER A 3 -1.20 14.96 24.16
N PHE A 4 -0.88 14.25 23.09
CA PHE A 4 -0.66 14.89 21.80
C PHE A 4 -1.09 13.99 20.65
N VAL A 5 -1.47 14.62 19.55
CA VAL A 5 -1.81 13.97 18.29
C VAL A 5 -0.87 14.49 17.21
N ARG A 6 -0.37 13.59 16.37
CA ARG A 6 0.46 13.92 15.22
C ARG A 6 -0.05 13.19 13.98
N SER A 7 -0.18 13.90 12.87
CA SER A 7 -0.39 13.27 11.55
C SER A 7 0.94 12.72 11.03
N LEU A 8 0.91 11.48 10.55
CA LEU A 8 2.04 10.80 9.90
C LEU A 8 1.87 10.79 8.38
N SER A 9 0.69 11.14 7.88
CA SER A 9 0.40 11.22 6.46
C SER A 9 0.48 12.66 5.94
N VAL A 10 0.91 12.78 4.68
CA VAL A 10 0.91 14.03 3.92
C VAL A 10 -0.49 14.33 3.35
N ASN A 11 -1.25 13.28 3.01
CA ASN A 11 -2.58 13.38 2.42
C ASN A 11 -3.67 13.25 3.50
N PRO A 12 -4.53 14.26 3.71
CA PRO A 12 -5.59 14.21 4.71
C PRO A 12 -6.66 13.14 4.41
N ASN A 13 -6.80 12.72 3.14
CA ASN A 13 -7.73 11.65 2.74
C ASN A 13 -7.14 10.24 2.96
N ARG A 14 -5.88 10.15 3.38
CA ARG A 14 -5.18 8.91 3.72
C ARG A 14 -4.67 9.04 5.17
N PRO A 15 -5.55 8.94 6.17
CA PRO A 15 -5.21 9.19 7.56
C PRO A 15 -4.23 8.17 8.13
N CYS A 16 -3.33 8.66 8.96
CA CYS A 16 -2.49 7.85 9.84
C CYS A 16 -2.05 8.77 10.97
N PHE A 17 -2.59 8.59 12.18
CA PHE A 17 -2.35 9.47 13.31
C PHE A 17 -1.69 8.73 14.46
N PHE A 18 -0.64 9.33 15.00
CA PHE A 18 -0.05 8.90 16.26
C PHE A 18 -0.67 9.71 17.40
N LEU A 19 -1.25 9.02 18.37
CA LEU A 19 -1.81 9.57 19.60
C LEU A 19 -0.99 9.06 20.78
N GLN A 20 -0.45 9.99 21.57
CA GLN A 20 0.12 9.67 22.88
C GLN A 20 -0.83 10.16 23.96
N TYR A 21 -1.15 9.30 24.92
CA TYR A 21 -1.92 9.64 26.11
C TYR A 21 -1.26 9.03 27.35
N GLY A 22 -0.57 9.86 28.13
CA GLY A 22 0.29 9.36 29.21
C GLY A 22 1.39 8.46 28.65
N GLU A 23 1.48 7.22 29.13
CA GLU A 23 2.42 6.20 28.63
C GLU A 23 1.83 5.39 27.46
N THR A 24 0.54 5.56 27.16
CA THR A 24 -0.12 4.80 26.10
C THR A 24 0.09 5.46 24.75
N SER A 25 0.68 4.70 23.83
CA SER A 25 0.87 5.05 22.42
C SER A 25 -0.16 4.31 21.56
N ILE A 26 -0.89 5.05 20.75
CA ILE A 26 -1.98 4.56 19.91
C ILE A 26 -1.75 5.04 18.49
N LEU A 27 -1.81 4.12 17.54
CA LEU A 27 -1.85 4.44 16.13
C LEU A 27 -3.30 4.35 15.63
N LEU A 28 -3.80 5.42 15.04
CA LEU A 28 -5.11 5.47 14.40
C LEU A 28 -4.92 5.42 12.89
N ASP A 29 -5.41 4.35 12.27
CA ASP A 29 -5.30 4.07 10.84
C ASP A 29 -3.85 3.96 10.32
N CYS A 30 -3.70 3.28 9.20
CA CYS A 30 -2.47 3.01 8.47
C CYS A 30 -2.78 3.08 6.97
N ALA A 31 -3.31 4.22 6.52
CA ALA A 31 -3.65 4.42 5.13
C ALA A 31 -2.42 4.43 4.23
N MET A 32 -2.52 3.77 3.08
CA MET A 32 -1.56 3.86 1.98
C MET A 32 -2.11 4.78 0.90
N ASP A 33 -1.25 5.61 0.31
CA ASP A 33 -1.64 6.44 -0.81
C ASP A 33 -1.29 5.78 -2.15
N LEU A 34 -2.35 5.50 -2.93
CA LEU A 34 -2.28 4.85 -4.24
C LEU A 34 -2.17 5.83 -5.40
N ARG A 35 -2.18 7.16 -5.15
CA ARG A 35 -2.04 8.16 -6.22
C ARG A 35 -0.77 7.98 -7.08
N PRO A 36 0.40 7.62 -6.52
CA PRO A 36 1.59 7.34 -7.33
C PRO A 36 1.38 6.22 -8.34
N CYS A 37 0.58 5.19 -7.99
CA CYS A 37 0.28 4.07 -8.88
C CYS A 37 -0.39 4.49 -10.20
N LEU A 38 -1.10 5.63 -10.23
CA LEU A 38 -1.76 6.14 -11.44
C LEU A 38 -0.77 6.58 -12.52
N ARG A 39 0.52 6.69 -12.19
CA ARG A 39 1.59 6.93 -13.17
C ARG A 39 2.15 5.65 -13.75
N PHE A 40 1.83 4.48 -13.20
CA PHE A 40 2.36 3.21 -13.68
C PHE A 40 1.42 2.58 -14.70
N LEU A 41 1.99 1.92 -15.70
CA LEU A 41 1.19 1.18 -16.66
C LEU A 41 0.43 0.04 -15.96
N PRO A 42 -0.88 -0.12 -16.24
CA PRO A 42 -1.64 -1.23 -15.73
C PRO A 42 -1.17 -2.53 -16.38
N VAL A 43 -1.08 -3.60 -15.59
CA VAL A 43 -0.86 -4.93 -16.11
C VAL A 43 -2.21 -5.42 -16.56
N THR A 44 -2.25 -5.83 -17.82
CA THR A 44 -3.35 -6.60 -18.35
C THR A 44 -3.39 -7.95 -17.61
N GLN A 45 -4.09 -8.00 -16.48
CA GLN A 45 -4.30 -9.23 -15.72
C GLN A 45 -5.28 -10.18 -16.40
N VAL A 46 -5.97 -9.72 -17.44
CA VAL A 46 -7.00 -10.48 -18.13
C VAL A 46 -6.47 -10.94 -19.47
N PHE A 47 -5.70 -12.02 -19.45
CA PHE A 47 -5.73 -12.96 -20.58
C PHE A 47 -6.84 -13.96 -20.29
N THR A 48 -8.10 -13.55 -20.46
CA THR A 48 -9.12 -14.57 -20.75
C THR A 48 -8.72 -15.23 -22.08
N PRO A 49 -8.97 -16.54 -22.28
CA PRO A 49 -8.67 -17.21 -23.55
C PRO A 49 -9.28 -16.47 -24.76
N GLY A 50 -10.42 -15.81 -24.55
CA GLY A 50 -11.10 -14.96 -25.52
C GLY A 50 -10.52 -13.57 -25.75
N LEU A 51 -9.45 -13.15 -25.06
CA LEU A 51 -8.71 -11.92 -25.35
C LEU A 51 -7.25 -12.20 -25.71
N ALA A 52 -6.83 -13.47 -25.74
CA ALA A 52 -5.47 -13.87 -26.08
C ALA A 52 -5.03 -13.51 -27.51
N HIS A 53 -6.00 -13.22 -28.39
CA HIS A 53 -5.77 -12.80 -29.77
C HIS A 53 -5.70 -11.28 -29.94
N ILE A 54 -5.99 -10.50 -28.89
CA ILE A 54 -5.83 -9.05 -28.94
C ILE A 54 -4.33 -8.75 -28.88
N GLN A 55 -3.84 -8.00 -29.87
CA GLN A 55 -2.46 -7.58 -29.91
C GLN A 55 -2.14 -6.81 -28.63
N ARG A 56 -1.04 -7.19 -27.96
CA ARG A 56 -0.48 -6.36 -26.90
C ARG A 56 -0.31 -4.96 -27.46
N TRP A 57 -0.73 -3.96 -26.69
CA TRP A 57 -0.54 -2.57 -27.08
C TRP A 57 0.93 -2.36 -27.45
N GLN A 58 1.16 -1.95 -28.69
CA GLN A 58 2.48 -1.63 -29.22
C GLN A 58 2.61 -0.11 -29.22
N HIS A 59 3.73 0.40 -28.71
CA HIS A 59 4.04 1.83 -28.76
C HIS A 59 3.93 2.35 -30.19
N GLY A 60 2.90 3.16 -30.45
CA GLY A 60 2.79 3.88 -31.71
C GLY A 60 3.74 5.07 -31.69
N ASN A 61 4.96 4.90 -32.22
CA ASN A 61 5.93 5.97 -32.50
C ASN A 61 6.00 7.11 -31.45
N SER A 62 5.91 6.77 -30.15
CA SER A 62 6.21 7.71 -29.08
C SER A 62 7.72 7.82 -29.00
N TYR A 63 8.23 9.03 -29.27
CA TYR A 63 9.61 9.46 -29.15
C TYR A 63 10.26 8.88 -27.88
N LEU A 64 11.10 7.86 -28.07
CA LEU A 64 11.90 7.21 -27.03
C LEU A 64 12.84 8.25 -26.42
N LEU A 65 12.44 8.82 -25.28
CA LEU A 65 13.32 9.62 -24.45
C LEU A 65 13.93 8.69 -23.41
N THR A 66 15.23 8.49 -23.57
CA THR A 66 16.16 7.76 -22.70
C THR A 66 16.24 6.25 -22.92
N THR A 67 17.45 5.73 -22.74
CA THR A 67 17.91 4.41 -23.17
C THR A 67 17.51 3.29 -22.19
N ASP A 68 16.61 3.60 -21.26
CA ASP A 68 16.01 2.70 -20.28
C ASP A 68 14.49 2.68 -20.54
N ASP A 69 13.94 1.54 -20.94
CA ASP A 69 12.54 1.30 -21.40
C ASP A 69 11.45 1.51 -20.31
N ASP A 70 11.78 2.22 -19.23
CA ASP A 70 10.98 2.31 -18.00
C ASP A 70 10.07 3.55 -17.96
N ILE A 71 10.32 4.57 -18.78
CA ILE A 71 9.53 5.81 -18.81
C ILE A 71 8.95 6.04 -20.21
N LEU A 72 7.65 6.26 -20.25
CA LEU A 72 6.85 6.38 -21.47
C LEU A 72 6.13 7.72 -21.49
N GLU A 73 6.13 8.40 -22.63
CA GLU A 73 5.34 9.62 -22.81
C GLU A 73 4.13 9.36 -23.69
N ASN A 74 2.93 9.70 -23.20
CA ASN A 74 1.68 9.63 -23.96
C ASN A 74 0.89 10.93 -23.79
N GLU A 75 0.69 11.68 -24.87
CA GLU A 75 -0.06 12.96 -24.88
C GLU A 75 0.38 13.95 -23.78
N GLY A 76 1.70 14.05 -23.52
CA GLY A 76 2.27 14.92 -22.50
C GLY A 76 2.16 14.39 -21.06
N GLN A 77 1.68 13.16 -20.88
CA GLN A 77 1.74 12.45 -19.60
C GLN A 77 2.91 11.47 -19.59
N LEU A 78 3.75 11.59 -18.57
CA LEU A 78 4.77 10.58 -18.26
C LEU A 78 4.13 9.42 -17.50
N LEU A 79 4.35 8.23 -18.02
CA LEU A 79 3.93 6.94 -17.48
C LEU A 79 5.17 6.09 -17.22
N ILE A 80 5.09 5.20 -16.23
CA ILE A 80 6.18 4.33 -15.79
C ILE A 80 5.82 2.89 -16.15
N ASN A 81 6.67 2.24 -16.93
CA ASN A 81 6.56 0.84 -17.27
C ASN A 81 7.29 -0.01 -16.22
N GLY A 82 6.72 -0.11 -15.02
CA GLY A 82 7.35 -0.80 -13.89
C GLY A 82 6.37 -1.30 -12.84
N ALA A 83 6.90 -1.92 -11.78
CA ALA A 83 6.09 -2.33 -10.64
C ALA A 83 5.51 -1.07 -9.95
N PRO A 84 4.21 -1.05 -9.62
CA PRO A 84 3.59 0.12 -9.01
C PRO A 84 4.19 0.41 -7.64
N GLU A 85 4.44 1.68 -7.37
CA GLU A 85 4.90 2.15 -6.07
C GLU A 85 3.79 2.86 -5.30
N PHE A 86 3.94 2.86 -3.97
CA PHE A 86 2.97 3.41 -3.03
C PHE A 86 3.63 4.44 -2.13
N GLU A 87 2.88 5.47 -1.74
CA GLU A 87 3.32 6.40 -0.71
C GLU A 87 2.80 5.93 0.65
N LEU A 88 3.74 5.77 1.60
CA LEU A 88 3.49 5.29 2.95
C LEU A 88 3.45 6.47 3.94
N PRO A 89 2.75 6.34 5.08
CA PRO A 89 2.91 7.25 6.20
C PRO A 89 4.37 7.29 6.67
N ASN A 90 4.77 8.38 7.31
CA ASN A 90 6.12 8.55 7.83
C ASN A 90 6.35 7.70 9.10
N PHE A 91 6.49 6.39 8.92
CA PHE A 91 6.73 5.42 9.99
C PHE A 91 8.11 5.54 10.63
N GLN A 92 9.05 6.31 10.06
CA GLN A 92 10.36 6.55 10.68
C GLN A 92 10.25 7.28 12.03
N GLN A 93 9.12 7.95 12.28
CA GLN A 93 8.86 8.66 13.52
C GLN A 93 8.35 7.76 14.65
N ILE A 94 8.17 6.46 14.40
CA ILE A 94 7.53 5.53 15.33
C ILE A 94 8.33 4.24 15.41
N ASP A 95 8.58 3.77 16.63
CA ASP A 95 9.00 2.40 16.86
C ASP A 95 7.77 1.51 17.10
N PRO A 96 7.51 0.49 16.28
CA PRO A 96 6.44 -0.47 16.52
C PRO A 96 6.56 -1.22 17.85
N ALA A 97 7.76 -1.36 18.42
CA ALA A 97 7.95 -1.99 19.73
C ALA A 97 7.28 -1.19 20.86
N ASP A 98 7.23 0.14 20.70
CA ASP A 98 6.64 1.04 21.68
C ASP A 98 5.13 1.22 21.48
N LEU A 99 4.54 0.68 20.40
CA LEU A 99 3.11 0.80 20.11
C LEU A 99 2.27 -0.17 20.94
N HIS A 100 1.35 0.38 21.74
CA HIS A 100 0.42 -0.42 22.53
C HIS A 100 -0.80 -0.86 21.73
N TYR A 101 -1.38 0.05 20.95
CA TYR A 101 -2.61 -0.19 20.22
C TYR A 101 -2.58 0.37 18.80
N ILE A 102 -3.21 -0.34 17.88
CA ILE A 102 -3.51 0.12 16.53
C ILE A 102 -5.03 0.01 16.34
N LEU A 103 -5.70 1.11 16.00
CA LEU A 103 -7.13 1.14 15.71
C LEU A 103 -7.34 1.35 14.21
N ILE A 104 -8.09 0.45 13.56
CA ILE A 104 -8.40 0.53 12.14
C ILE A 104 -9.88 0.89 11.98
N SER A 105 -10.15 2.02 11.35
CA SER A 105 -11.50 2.55 11.14
C SER A 105 -12.24 1.85 10.00
N ASN A 106 -11.52 1.43 8.95
CA ASN A 106 -12.08 0.85 7.73
C ASN A 106 -11.03 -0.02 7.01
N PHE A 107 -11.49 -1.00 6.22
CA PHE A 107 -10.63 -1.94 5.48
C PHE A 107 -9.60 -1.27 4.58
N SER A 108 -9.90 -0.09 4.03
CA SER A 108 -8.99 0.66 3.16
C SER A 108 -7.87 1.39 3.90
N GLN A 109 -7.98 1.50 5.23
CA GLN A 109 -7.06 2.24 6.10
C GLN A 109 -6.03 1.34 6.77
N ILE A 110 -5.86 0.11 6.26
CA ILE A 110 -4.93 -0.88 6.83
C ILE A 110 -3.74 -1.17 5.91
N PHE A 111 -3.77 -0.68 4.67
CA PHE A 111 -2.86 -1.15 3.62
C PHE A 111 -1.39 -0.80 3.85
N ALA A 112 -1.07 0.21 4.66
CA ALA A 112 0.31 0.51 5.04
C ALA A 112 0.78 -0.26 6.28
N LEU A 113 -0.13 -0.91 7.03
CA LEU A 113 0.20 -1.68 8.23
C LEU A 113 1.25 -2.78 8.01
N PRO A 114 1.24 -3.57 6.91
CA PRO A 114 2.30 -4.53 6.64
C PRO A 114 3.69 -3.89 6.69
N TYR A 115 3.86 -2.66 6.18
CA TYR A 115 5.15 -1.98 6.13
C TYR A 115 5.63 -1.46 7.49
N LEU A 116 4.70 -1.24 8.43
CA LEU A 116 5.02 -0.84 9.79
C LEU A 116 5.48 -2.02 10.64
N ILE A 117 4.79 -3.17 10.55
CA ILE A 117 4.99 -4.28 11.50
C ILE A 117 5.72 -5.48 10.91
N ASN A 118 5.96 -5.54 9.59
CA ASN A 118 6.73 -6.62 8.99
C ASN A 118 8.19 -6.57 9.48
N GLU A 119 8.71 -7.74 9.89
CA GLU A 119 10.07 -7.92 10.43
C GLU A 119 10.40 -7.11 11.70
N ARG A 120 9.42 -6.41 12.30
CA ARG A 120 9.60 -5.59 13.51
C ARG A 120 8.87 -6.18 14.71
N ASN A 121 9.37 -5.87 15.91
CA ASN A 121 8.87 -6.36 17.19
C ASN A 121 7.60 -5.65 17.66
N PHE A 122 6.51 -5.69 16.88
CA PHE A 122 5.21 -5.20 17.36
C PHE A 122 4.59 -6.20 18.34
N HIS A 123 4.36 -5.77 19.58
CA HIS A 123 3.75 -6.58 20.65
C HIS A 123 2.37 -6.09 21.11
N GLY A 124 1.90 -4.97 20.57
CA GLY A 124 0.61 -4.38 20.87
C GLY A 124 -0.58 -5.17 20.30
N LYS A 125 -1.78 -4.60 20.44
CA LYS A 125 -3.03 -5.15 19.90
C LYS A 125 -3.57 -4.31 18.76
N ILE A 126 -4.07 -4.97 17.72
CA ILE A 126 -4.79 -4.33 16.61
C ILE A 126 -6.28 -4.51 16.85
N PHE A 127 -7.05 -3.43 16.80
CA PHE A 127 -8.50 -3.45 16.90
C PHE A 127 -9.12 -3.01 15.59
N ALA A 128 -10.04 -3.84 15.11
CA ALA A 128 -10.87 -3.60 13.93
C ALA A 128 -12.20 -4.36 14.11
N THR A 129 -13.22 -3.98 13.35
CA THR A 129 -14.46 -4.76 13.30
C THR A 129 -14.27 -6.02 12.45
N ALA A 130 -14.97 -7.11 12.76
CA ALA A 130 -14.95 -8.35 11.96
C ALA A 130 -15.11 -8.13 10.43
N PRO A 131 -16.08 -7.32 9.94
CA PRO A 131 -16.19 -7.04 8.50
C PRO A 131 -14.99 -6.27 7.92
N THR A 132 -14.35 -5.39 8.70
CA THR A 132 -13.14 -4.68 8.29
C THR A 132 -11.99 -5.64 8.06
N VAL A 133 -11.79 -6.60 8.98
CA VAL A 133 -10.75 -7.62 8.88
C VAL A 133 -11.00 -8.54 7.68
N GLN A 134 -12.23 -9.00 7.50
CA GLN A 134 -12.57 -9.90 6.39
C GLN A 134 -12.33 -9.23 5.04
N LEU A 135 -12.84 -8.01 4.84
CA LEU A 135 -12.66 -7.31 3.57
C LEU A 135 -11.21 -6.91 3.32
N ALA A 136 -10.47 -6.54 4.37
CA ALA A 136 -9.03 -6.27 4.25
C ALA A 136 -8.26 -7.52 3.82
N ARG A 137 -8.60 -8.69 4.37
CA ARG A 137 -7.98 -9.98 4.00
C ARG A 137 -8.18 -10.29 2.53
N ASP A 138 -9.41 -10.18 2.03
CA ASP A 138 -9.74 -10.46 0.62
C ASP A 138 -8.97 -9.52 -0.31
N VAL A 139 -8.98 -8.21 -0.01
CA VAL A 139 -8.25 -7.21 -0.81
C VAL A 139 -6.74 -7.41 -0.76
N PHE A 140 -6.18 -7.78 0.40
CA PHE A 140 -4.74 -8.06 0.50
C PHE A 140 -4.32 -9.28 -0.32
N GLN A 141 -5.16 -10.32 -0.37
CA GLN A 141 -4.91 -11.50 -1.20
C GLN A 141 -4.88 -11.12 -2.68
N ASP A 142 -5.88 -10.37 -3.14
CA ASP A 142 -5.96 -9.88 -4.51
C ASP A 142 -4.79 -8.97 -4.87
N MET A 143 -4.46 -8.01 -3.99
CA MET A 143 -3.36 -7.07 -4.20
C MET A 143 -2.00 -7.79 -4.18
N SER A 144 -1.81 -8.80 -3.33
CA SER A 144 -0.60 -9.62 -3.33
C SER A 144 -0.46 -10.44 -4.62
N ALA A 145 -1.56 -11.00 -5.13
CA ALA A 145 -1.56 -11.70 -6.41
C ALA A 145 -1.26 -10.75 -7.58
N TYR A 146 -1.81 -9.52 -7.54
CA TYR A 146 -1.50 -8.46 -8.49
C TYR A 146 -0.01 -8.12 -8.50
N LEU A 147 0.55 -7.84 -7.32
CA LEU A 147 1.94 -7.37 -7.19
C LEU A 147 2.98 -8.45 -7.48
N THR A 148 2.72 -9.71 -7.14
CA THR A 148 3.61 -10.83 -7.51
C THR A 148 3.68 -11.07 -9.01
N THR A 149 2.68 -10.63 -9.78
CA THR A 149 2.71 -10.65 -11.26
C THR A 149 3.71 -9.62 -11.82
N TYR A 150 3.96 -8.51 -11.11
CA TYR A 150 4.94 -7.47 -11.48
C TYR A 150 6.32 -7.65 -10.84
N SER A 151 6.37 -8.21 -9.63
CA SER A 151 7.53 -8.16 -8.75
C SER A 151 7.93 -9.56 -8.30
N THR A 152 9.19 -9.90 -8.53
CA THR A 152 9.86 -11.05 -7.90
C THR A 152 10.13 -10.84 -6.40
N SER A 153 9.77 -9.68 -5.80
CA SER A 153 10.22 -9.27 -4.46
C SER A 153 9.14 -8.86 -3.45
N LEU A 154 7.90 -8.60 -3.85
CA LEU A 154 6.81 -8.29 -2.91
C LEU A 154 6.14 -9.57 -2.38
N LYS A 155 6.63 -10.07 -1.25
CA LYS A 155 5.90 -11.07 -0.44
C LYS A 155 5.06 -10.35 0.60
N VAL A 156 3.76 -10.19 0.37
CA VAL A 156 2.84 -9.86 1.46
C VAL A 156 2.81 -11.08 2.39
N SER A 157 3.32 -10.92 3.61
CA SER A 157 3.43 -12.03 4.55
C SER A 157 2.04 -12.46 5.03
N GLU A 158 1.65 -13.71 4.74
CA GLU A 158 0.43 -14.36 5.27
C GLU A 158 0.30 -14.22 6.79
N ARG A 159 1.43 -14.18 7.51
CA ARG A 159 1.45 -13.98 8.98
C ARG A 159 0.80 -12.68 9.46
N LEU A 160 0.64 -11.68 8.59
CA LEU A 160 -0.07 -10.45 8.93
C LEU A 160 -1.59 -10.69 8.97
N ILE A 161 -2.10 -11.51 8.05
CA ILE A 161 -3.50 -11.88 7.95
C ILE A 161 -3.93 -12.71 9.17
N ASP A 162 -3.03 -13.52 9.72
CA ASP A 162 -3.25 -14.30 10.94
C ASP A 162 -3.23 -13.45 12.22
N ARG A 163 -2.67 -12.23 12.16
CA ARG A 163 -2.58 -11.28 13.28
C ARG A 163 -3.72 -10.25 13.28
N LEU A 164 -4.57 -10.27 12.26
CA LEU A 164 -5.80 -9.47 12.13
C LEU A 164 -7.03 -10.29 12.53
#